data_AF-A0A2D4SJZ4-F1
#
_entry.id   AF-A0A2D4SJZ4-F1
#
_cell.length_a   1.000
_cell.length_b   1.000
_cell.length_c   1.000
_cell.angle_alpha   90.00
_cell.angle_beta   90.00
_cell.angle_gamma   90.00
#
_symmetry.space_group_name_H-M   'P 1'
#
loop_
_entity.id
_entity.type
_entity.pdbx_description
1 polymer ?
#
loop_
_entity_poly.entity_id
_entity_poly.type
_entity_poly.pdbx_seq_one_letter_code
_entity_poly.pdbx_strand_id
1 'polypeptide(L)'
;MALAPKKNEINVSETISKKVKGGRKFFFDQAETDMLLSMLLSLMAEHSSVKDRLITLEAFLSDKGLLDTDELTSYTPNEDTSGAMDIERVNMIKNILEAGRNIGNKSE
;
A
#
# COMPACT_ATOMS: atom_id res chain seq x y z
N MET A 1 53.06 -25.09 46.16
CA MET A 1 52.35 -26.04 45.28
C MET A 1 51.33 -25.24 44.48
N ALA A 2 51.74 -24.74 43.31
CA ALA A 2 50.96 -23.78 42.51
C ALA A 2 50.00 -24.54 41.58
N LEU A 3 48.72 -24.16 41.58
CA LEU A 3 47.71 -24.68 40.66
C LEU A 3 48.00 -24.14 39.25
N ALA A 4 48.21 -25.03 38.29
CA ALA A 4 48.33 -24.68 36.88
C ALA A 4 46.96 -24.22 36.34
N PRO A 5 46.91 -23.18 35.49
CA PRO A 5 45.67 -22.74 34.87
C PRO A 5 45.19 -23.78 33.84
N LYS A 6 43.95 -24.24 33.97
CA LYS A 6 43.29 -25.08 32.95
C LYS A 6 43.16 -24.29 31.65
N LYS A 7 43.71 -24.85 30.57
CA LYS A 7 43.52 -24.37 29.20
C LYS A 7 42.04 -24.56 28.84
N ASN A 8 41.29 -23.47 28.78
CA ASN A 8 39.91 -23.51 28.29
C ASN A 8 39.98 -23.59 26.76
N GLU A 9 39.89 -24.79 26.21
CA GLU A 9 39.74 -24.98 24.77
C GLU A 9 38.35 -24.47 24.38
N ILE A 10 38.28 -23.22 23.94
CA ILE A 10 37.08 -22.66 23.34
C ILE A 10 36.89 -23.40 22.02
N ASN A 11 35.92 -24.31 21.98
CA ASN A 11 35.56 -25.02 20.77
C ASN A 11 34.93 -24.02 19.80
N VAL A 12 35.73 -23.56 18.84
CA VAL A 12 35.31 -22.66 17.75
C VAL A 12 34.37 -23.39 16.75
N SER A 13 33.76 -24.52 17.11
CA SER A 13 32.62 -25.09 16.35
C SER A 13 31.30 -24.37 16.63
N GLU A 14 31.23 -23.47 17.62
CA GLU A 14 30.23 -22.39 17.64
C GLU A 14 30.67 -21.22 16.73
N THR A 15 31.36 -21.55 15.63
CA THR A 15 31.39 -20.69 14.45
C THR A 15 29.95 -20.49 14.00
N ILE A 16 29.40 -19.33 14.34
CA ILE A 16 28.39 -18.60 13.58
C ILE A 16 27.39 -19.56 12.92
N SER A 17 26.37 -19.99 13.68
CA SER A 17 25.18 -20.56 13.07
C SER A 17 24.53 -19.48 12.21
N LYS A 18 24.98 -19.45 10.96
CA LYS A 18 24.60 -18.55 9.89
C LYS A 18 23.20 -18.97 9.43
N LYS A 19 22.19 -18.67 10.24
CA LYS A 19 20.85 -18.40 9.74
C LYS A 19 20.51 -16.97 10.10
N VAL A 20 20.93 -16.05 9.23
CA VAL A 20 20.12 -14.86 8.98
C VAL A 20 18.74 -15.41 8.59
N LYS A 21 17.83 -15.50 9.55
CA LYS A 21 16.43 -15.84 9.30
C LYS A 21 15.82 -14.61 8.64
N GLY A 22 16.15 -14.40 7.37
CA GLY A 22 15.62 -13.34 6.50
C GLY A 22 14.18 -13.57 6.09
N GLY A 23 13.39 -14.25 6.93
CA GLY A 23 11.93 -14.21 6.79
C GLY A 23 11.49 -12.80 7.12
N ARG A 24 10.70 -12.18 6.24
CA ARG A 24 10.08 -10.87 6.48
C ARG A 24 9.44 -10.93 7.87
N LYS A 25 9.89 -10.07 8.80
CA LYS A 25 9.28 -10.00 10.13
C LYS A 25 7.86 -9.51 9.96
N PHE A 26 6.91 -10.38 10.29
CA PHE A 26 5.50 -10.04 10.41
C PHE A 26 5.31 -9.18 11.65
N PHE A 27 4.54 -8.10 11.54
CA PHE A 27 4.26 -7.19 12.65
C PHE A 27 3.11 -7.71 13.51
N PHE A 28 2.16 -8.44 12.91
CA PHE A 28 1.04 -9.08 13.59
C PHE A 28 1.24 -10.59 13.76
N ASP A 29 0.43 -11.18 14.63
CA ASP A 29 0.44 -12.62 14.89
C ASP A 29 0.00 -13.45 13.67
N GLN A 30 -0.83 -12.87 12.79
CA GLN A 30 -1.33 -13.50 11.57
C GLN A 30 -0.69 -12.82 10.36
N ALA A 31 0.02 -13.59 9.53
CA ALA A 31 0.72 -13.08 8.35
C ALA A 31 -0.23 -12.45 7.32
N GLU A 32 -1.47 -12.94 7.26
CA GLU A 32 -2.55 -12.42 6.41
C GLU A 32 -2.90 -10.97 6.77
N THR A 33 -2.83 -10.61 8.06
CA THR A 33 -3.09 -9.24 8.52
C THR A 33 -2.00 -8.27 8.04
N ASP A 34 -0.74 -8.68 8.11
CA ASP A 34 0.37 -7.90 7.55
C ASP A 34 0.27 -7.74 6.03
N MET A 35 -0.16 -8.79 5.33
CA MET A 35 -0.39 -8.73 3.89
C MET A 35 -1.52 -7.75 3.55
N LEU A 36 -2.64 -7.80 4.27
CA LEU A 36 -3.74 -6.87 4.09
C LEU A 36 -3.32 -5.43 4.38
N LEU A 37 -2.58 -5.20 5.48
CA LEU A 37 -2.05 -3.88 5.81
C LEU A 37 -1.11 -3.39 4.70
N SER A 38 -0.22 -4.23 4.19
CA SER A 38 0.67 -3.87 3.08
C SER A 38 -0.11 -3.50 1.81
N MET A 39 -1.18 -4.24 1.48
CA MET A 39 -2.04 -3.92 0.33
C MET A 39 -2.75 -2.57 0.53
N LEU A 40 -3.28 -2.31 1.73
CA LEU A 40 -3.93 -1.06 2.07
C LEU A 40 -2.95 0.12 2.01
N LEU A 41 -1.75 -0.03 2.54
CA LEU A 41 -0.71 1.01 2.48
C LEU A 41 -0.32 1.33 1.03
N SER A 42 -0.14 0.31 0.19
CA SER A 42 0.12 0.52 -1.24
C SER A 42 -1.03 1.26 -1.92
N LEU A 43 -2.28 0.87 -1.65
CA LEU A 43 -3.45 1.56 -2.20
C LEU A 43 -3.52 3.02 -1.75
N MET A 44 -3.24 3.29 -0.47
CA MET A 44 -3.23 4.64 0.07
C MET A 44 -2.11 5.50 -0.55
N ALA A 45 -0.95 4.91 -0.83
CA ALA A 45 0.14 5.60 -1.52
C ALA A 45 -0.26 5.99 -2.95
N GLU A 46 -0.87 5.07 -3.69
CA GLU A 46 -1.40 5.36 -5.04
C GLU A 46 -2.50 6.43 -5.00
N HIS A 47 -3.42 6.34 -4.04
CA HIS A 47 -4.46 7.37 -3.85
C HIS A 47 -3.86 8.75 -3.53
N SER A 48 -2.80 8.80 -2.71
CA SER A 48 -2.07 10.04 -2.43
C SER A 48 -1.46 10.63 -3.70
N SER A 49 -0.86 9.80 -4.55
CA SER A 49 -0.29 10.22 -5.84
C SER A 49 -1.35 10.85 -6.76
N VAL A 50 -2.54 10.24 -6.84
CA VAL A 50 -3.67 10.80 -7.61
C VAL A 50 -4.10 12.15 -7.03
N LYS A 51 -4.22 12.26 -5.71
CA LYS A 51 -4.57 13.53 -5.04
C LYS A 51 -3.54 14.62 -5.33
N ASP A 52 -2.25 14.32 -5.22
CA ASP A 52 -1.19 15.28 -5.51
C ASP A 52 -1.22 15.73 -6.98
N ARG A 53 -1.57 14.81 -7.89
CA ARG A 53 -1.73 15.12 -9.31
C ARG A 53 -2.92 16.07 -9.57
N LEU A 54 -4.04 15.88 -8.87
CA LEU A 54 -5.20 16.78 -8.96
C LEU A 54 -4.85 18.17 -8.43
N ILE A 55 -4.24 18.26 -7.25
CA ILE A 55 -3.78 19.55 -6.68
C ILE A 55 -2.83 20.25 -7.65
N THR A 56 -1.89 19.51 -8.24
CA THR A 56 -0.94 20.07 -9.21
C THR A 56 -1.65 20.58 -10.46
N LEU A 57 -2.67 19.87 -10.94
CA LEU A 57 -3.46 20.28 -12.10
C LEU A 57 -4.27 21.54 -11.82
N GLU A 58 -4.92 21.61 -10.67
CA GLU A 58 -5.68 22.79 -10.22
C GLU A 58 -4.77 24.02 -10.09
N ALA A 59 -3.64 23.88 -9.42
CA ALA A 59 -2.64 24.95 -9.30
C ALA A 59 -2.12 25.39 -10.66
N PHE A 60 -1.79 24.45 -11.55
CA PHE A 60 -1.32 24.74 -12.91
C PHE A 60 -2.35 25.51 -13.74
N LEU A 61 -3.64 25.14 -13.64
CA LEU A 61 -4.72 25.83 -14.37
C LEU A 61 -5.01 27.22 -13.78
N SER A 62 -4.93 27.36 -12.46
CA SER A 62 -5.08 28.64 -11.78
C SER A 62 -3.95 29.61 -12.11
N ASP A 63 -2.69 29.14 -12.13
CA ASP A 63 -1.51 29.92 -12.56
C ASP A 63 -1.63 30.41 -14.01
N LYS A 64 -2.38 29.68 -14.86
CA LYS A 64 -2.68 30.07 -16.24
C LYS A 64 -3.89 30.99 -16.37
N GLY A 65 -4.59 31.29 -15.27
CA GLY A 65 -5.83 32.07 -15.25
C GLY A 65 -7.01 31.37 -15.92
N LEU A 66 -6.97 30.04 -16.05
CA LEU A 66 -8.02 29.23 -16.68
C LEU A 66 -9.03 28.67 -15.66
N LEU A 67 -8.70 28.76 -14.37
CA LEU A 67 -9.49 28.21 -13.29
C LEU A 67 -9.40 29.14 -12.08
N ASP A 68 -10.55 29.54 -11.56
CA ASP A 68 -10.67 30.16 -10.24
C ASP A 68 -10.92 29.07 -9.20
N THR A 69 -10.10 29.05 -8.15
CA THR A 69 -10.21 28.06 -7.06
C THR A 69 -11.51 28.22 -6.28
N ASP A 70 -12.03 29.44 -6.15
CA ASP A 70 -13.28 29.70 -5.44
C ASP A 70 -14.48 29.23 -6.28
N GLU A 71 -14.43 29.46 -7.59
CA GLU A 71 -15.43 28.95 -8.54
C GLU A 71 -15.44 27.41 -8.54
N LEU A 72 -14.27 26.77 -8.65
CA LEU A 72 -14.15 25.31 -8.63
C LEU A 72 -14.71 24.70 -7.33
N THR A 73 -14.43 25.32 -6.18
CA THR A 73 -14.91 24.81 -4.88
C THR A 73 -16.43 24.90 -4.76
N SER A 74 -17.04 25.89 -5.40
CA SER A 74 -18.50 26.06 -5.45
C SER A 74 -19.18 25.31 -6.60
N TYR A 75 -18.38 24.77 -7.53
CA TYR A 75 -18.90 24.12 -8.72
C TYR A 75 -19.65 22.84 -8.36
N THR A 76 -20.87 22.74 -8.87
CA THR A 76 -21.68 21.52 -8.79
C THR A 76 -21.88 20.97 -10.20
N PRO A 77 -21.49 19.71 -10.46
CA PRO A 77 -21.77 19.07 -11.74
C PRO A 77 -23.26 19.11 -12.07
N ASN A 78 -23.61 19.29 -13.35
CA ASN A 78 -25.00 19.17 -13.79
C ASN A 78 -25.50 17.72 -13.69
N GLU A 79 -26.81 17.53 -13.84
CA GLU A 79 -27.45 16.21 -13.71
C GLU A 79 -26.83 15.16 -14.66
N ASP A 80 -26.52 15.55 -15.89
CA ASP A 80 -25.90 14.65 -16.88
C ASP A 80 -24.51 14.17 -16.44
N THR A 81 -23.67 15.11 -15.97
CA THR A 81 -22.30 14.82 -15.53
C THR A 81 -22.31 13.98 -14.25
N SER A 82 -23.17 14.35 -13.29
CA SER A 82 -23.34 13.57 -12.06
C SER A 82 -23.82 12.15 -12.34
N GLY A 83 -24.81 11.99 -13.23
CA GLY A 83 -25.33 10.68 -13.62
C GLY A 83 -24.27 9.80 -14.28
N ALA A 84 -23.44 10.37 -15.16
CA ALA A 84 -22.32 9.65 -15.76
C ALA A 84 -21.29 9.20 -14.70
N MET A 85 -20.94 10.07 -13.75
CA MET A 85 -20.04 9.72 -12.65
C MET A 85 -20.59 8.59 -11.76
N ASP A 86 -21.91 8.58 -11.52
CA ASP A 86 -22.57 7.54 -10.74
C ASP A 86 -22.56 6.19 -11.45
N ILE A 87 -22.83 6.18 -12.75
CA ILE A 87 -22.76 4.96 -13.59
C ILE A 87 -21.34 4.39 -13.55
N GLU A 88 -20.33 5.22 -13.77
CA GLU A 88 -18.93 4.77 -13.74
C GLU A 88 -18.53 4.22 -12.37
N ARG A 89 -18.99 4.85 -11.27
CA ARG A 89 -18.74 4.36 -9.92
C ARG A 89 -19.36 2.98 -9.69
N VAL A 90 -20.61 2.79 -10.12
CA VAL A 90 -21.30 1.49 -10.01
C VAL A 90 -20.59 0.42 -10.86
N ASN A 91 -20.16 0.76 -12.07
CA ASN A 91 -19.41 -0.14 -12.94
C ASN A 91 -18.07 -0.54 -12.30
N MET A 92 -17.34 0.41 -11.73
CA MET A 92 -16.09 0.14 -11.01
C MET A 92 -16.31 -0.85 -9.86
N ILE A 93 -17.33 -0.62 -9.02
CA ILE A 93 -17.65 -1.51 -7.89
C ILE A 93 -18.00 -2.91 -8.39
N LYS A 94 -18.84 -3.01 -9.41
CA LYS A 94 -19.22 -4.29 -10.02
C LYS A 94 -17.99 -5.06 -10.50
N ASN A 95 -17.09 -4.41 -11.23
CA ASN A 95 -15.88 -5.02 -11.77
C ASN A 95 -14.95 -5.53 -10.64
N ILE A 96 -14.81 -4.77 -9.55
CA ILE A 96 -14.01 -5.19 -8.38
C ILE A 96 -14.62 -6.43 -7.72
N LEU A 97 -15.95 -6.45 -7.52
CA LEU A 97 -16.64 -7.59 -6.91
C LEU A 97 -16.57 -8.84 -7.78
N GLU A 98 -16.74 -8.70 -9.09
CA GLU A 98 -16.59 -9.81 -10.04
C GLU A 98 -15.16 -10.34 -10.09
N ALA A 99 -14.15 -9.46 -10.09
CA ALA A 99 -12.76 -9.85 -10.00
C ALA A 99 -12.49 -10.65 -8.71
N GLY A 100 -13.02 -10.18 -7.57
CA GLY A 100 -12.94 -10.88 -6.28
C GLY A 100 -13.57 -12.28 -6.33
N ARG A 101 -14.74 -12.43 -6.96
CA ARG A 101 -15.41 -13.73 -7.15
C ARG A 101 -14.56 -14.71 -7.95
N ASN A 102 -13.80 -14.22 -8.93
CA ASN A 102 -12.99 -15.04 -9.81
C ASN A 102 -11.64 -15.47 -9.21
N ILE A 103 -11.23 -14.92 -8.06
CA ILE A 103 -9.99 -15.32 -7.38
C ILE A 103 -10.08 -16.76 -6.84
N GLY A 104 -11.26 -17.20 -6.39
CA GLY A 104 -11.49 -18.55 -5.85
C GLY A 104 -11.68 -19.66 -6.91
N ASN A 105 -11.93 -19.30 -8.17
CA ASN A 105 -12.24 -20.26 -9.24
C ASN A 105 -11.04 -20.57 -10.16
N LYS A 106 -9.86 -20.00 -9.91
CA LYS A 106 -8.65 -20.15 -10.74
C LYS A 106 -7.72 -21.29 -10.31
N SER A 107 -8.16 -22.16 -9.39
CA SER A 107 -7.36 -23.23 -8.80
C SER A 107 -7.72 -24.65 -9.25
N GLU A 108 -8.28 -24.82 -10.45
CA GLU A 108 -8.39 -26.12 -11.15
C GLU A 108 -7.55 -26.14 -12.44
#